data_AF-A0ABD6FBJ9-F1
#
_entry.id   AF-A0ABD6FBJ9-F1
#
_cell.length_a   1.000
_cell.length_b   1.000
_cell.length_c   1.000
_cell.angle_alpha   90.00
_cell.angle_beta   90.00
_cell.angle_gamma   90.00
#
_symmetry.space_group_name_H-M   'P 1'
#
loop_
_entity.id
_entity.type
_entity.pdbx_description
1 polymer ?
#
loop_
_entity_poly.entity_id
_entity_poly.type
_entity_poly.pdbx_seq_one_letter_code
_entity_poly.pdbx_strand_id
1 'polypeptide(L)'
;MSEPSNPSRTEQKKEEEVPMNIQHLIKMANQIERFFAAEPNRADAVAGVRDHLQRFWDPRMRKQIIAHVEAGGEGLGDIVIEAVKSLPPISPKWGATVSAGREEAAA
;
A
#
# COMPACT_ATOMS: atom_id res chain seq x y z
N MET A 1 -48.99 -32.73 0.88
CA MET A 1 -47.66 -32.88 0.25
C MET A 1 -46.77 -31.85 0.90
N SER A 2 -45.96 -32.27 1.86
CA SER A 2 -45.17 -31.38 2.71
C SER A 2 -43.92 -30.91 1.99
N GLU A 3 -43.70 -29.60 1.95
CA GLU A 3 -42.40 -28.99 1.67
C GLU A 3 -41.34 -29.58 2.60
N PRO A 4 -40.18 -30.01 2.09
CA PRO A 4 -39.07 -30.35 2.95
C PRO A 4 -38.49 -29.09 3.57
N SER A 5 -38.61 -29.07 4.90
CA SER A 5 -37.93 -28.21 5.85
C SER A 5 -36.41 -28.16 5.60
N ASN A 6 -35.87 -26.94 5.71
CA ASN A 6 -34.47 -26.55 5.63
C ASN A 6 -33.59 -27.27 6.67
N PRO A 7 -32.26 -27.28 6.52
CA PRO A 7 -31.52 -26.58 7.57
C PRO A 7 -30.39 -25.69 7.03
N SER A 8 -30.50 -24.41 7.39
CA SER A 8 -29.42 -23.60 7.96
C SER A 8 -28.01 -23.93 7.49
N ARG A 9 -27.60 -23.29 6.40
CA ARG A 9 -26.19 -22.86 6.28
C ARG A 9 -26.03 -21.53 7.00
N THR A 10 -26.16 -21.58 8.32
CA THR A 10 -25.54 -20.57 9.18
C THR A 10 -24.02 -20.66 8.98
N GLU A 11 -23.39 -19.50 8.90
CA GLU A 11 -21.96 -19.31 8.69
C GLU A 11 -21.50 -19.51 7.24
N GLN A 12 -21.54 -18.44 6.45
CA GLN A 12 -20.28 -17.83 6.04
C GLN A 12 -20.50 -16.52 5.26
N LYS A 13 -19.92 -15.48 5.86
CA LYS A 13 -19.55 -14.19 5.28
C LYS A 13 -20.71 -13.22 5.09
N LYS A 14 -21.07 -12.60 6.22
CA LYS A 14 -21.44 -11.18 6.29
C LYS A 14 -20.77 -10.41 5.16
N GLU A 15 -21.59 -9.86 4.28
CA GLU A 15 -21.47 -8.48 3.79
C GLU A 15 -20.02 -8.00 3.72
N GLU A 16 -19.27 -8.49 2.74
CA GLU A 16 -18.15 -7.72 2.21
C GLU A 16 -18.78 -6.67 1.27
N GLU A 17 -19.45 -5.69 1.88
CA GLU A 17 -19.28 -4.31 1.43
C GLU A 17 -17.78 -4.16 1.13
N VAL A 18 -17.36 -3.52 0.05
CA VAL A 18 -15.92 -3.41 -0.26
C VAL A 18 -15.40 -2.12 0.37
N PRO A 19 -15.15 -1.99 1.69
CA PRO A 19 -14.30 -0.93 2.15
C PRO A 19 -12.90 -1.29 1.66
N MET A 20 -12.13 -0.27 1.28
CA MET A 20 -10.70 -0.40 1.06
C MET A 20 -10.05 -1.10 2.27
N ASN A 21 -9.85 -2.41 2.15
CA ASN A 21 -9.38 -3.24 3.24
C ASN A 21 -7.86 -3.10 3.35
N ILE A 22 -7.36 -2.87 4.56
CA ILE A 22 -5.92 -2.72 4.81
C ILE A 22 -5.12 -3.91 4.26
N GLN A 23 -5.68 -5.12 4.29
CA GLN A 23 -5.09 -6.32 3.71
C GLN A 23 -4.84 -6.21 2.21
N HIS A 24 -5.73 -5.52 1.48
CA HIS A 24 -5.56 -5.25 0.07
C HIS A 24 -4.46 -4.20 -0.16
N LEU A 25 -4.43 -3.14 0.65
CA LEU A 25 -3.37 -2.13 0.60
C LEU A 25 -1.99 -2.76 0.87
N ILE A 26 -1.88 -3.65 1.86
CA ILE A 26 -0.64 -4.38 2.17
C ILE A 26 -0.18 -5.19 0.95
N LYS A 27 -1.08 -5.95 0.32
CA LYS A 27 -0.76 -6.71 -0.89
C LYS A 27 -0.26 -5.81 -2.02
N MET A 28 -0.95 -4.72 -2.31
CA MET A 28 -0.53 -3.77 -3.34
C MET A 28 0.82 -3.13 -3.01
N ALA A 29 1.06 -2.74 -1.77
CA ALA A 29 2.32 -2.13 -1.36
C ALA A 29 3.51 -3.11 -1.50
N ASN A 30 3.32 -4.36 -1.11
CA ASN A 30 4.31 -5.43 -1.31
C ASN A 30 4.54 -5.75 -2.80
N GLN A 31 3.52 -5.62 -3.65
CA GLN A 31 3.69 -5.75 -5.10
C GLN A 31 4.54 -4.61 -5.67
N ILE A 32 4.36 -3.38 -5.18
CA ILE A 32 5.19 -2.23 -5.56
C ILE A 32 6.64 -2.45 -5.10
N GLU A 33 6.86 -2.87 -3.86
CA GLU A 33 8.19 -3.24 -3.37
C GLU A 33 8.87 -4.29 -4.26
N ARG A 34 8.16 -5.35 -4.63
CA ARG A 34 8.71 -6.40 -5.51
C ARG A 34 9.13 -5.87 -6.88
N PHE A 35 8.44 -4.87 -7.40
CA PHE A 35 8.84 -4.21 -8.64
C PHE A 35 10.16 -3.47 -8.48
N PHE A 36 10.33 -2.75 -7.36
CA PHE A 36 11.57 -2.05 -7.04
C PHE A 36 12.67 -2.95 -6.45
N ALA A 37 12.38 -4.21 -6.12
CA ALA A 37 13.37 -5.18 -5.64
C ALA A 37 14.42 -5.56 -6.70
N ALA A 38 14.17 -5.22 -7.98
CA ALA A 38 15.16 -5.32 -9.04
C ALA A 38 16.22 -4.20 -8.98
N GLU A 39 16.00 -3.13 -8.22
CA GLU A 39 17.00 -2.08 -8.02
C GLU A 39 18.15 -2.60 -7.15
N PRO A 40 19.42 -2.38 -7.54
CA PRO A 40 20.57 -2.88 -6.81
C PRO A 40 20.78 -2.19 -5.45
N ASN A 41 20.16 -1.02 -5.25
CA ASN A 41 20.32 -0.22 -4.05
C ASN A 41 19.00 -0.13 -3.29
N ARG A 42 19.04 -0.56 -2.02
CA ARG A 42 17.88 -0.52 -1.11
C ARG A 42 17.35 0.89 -0.93
N ALA A 43 18.22 1.90 -0.88
CA ALA A 43 17.81 3.29 -0.70
C ALA A 43 16.99 3.81 -1.91
N ASP A 44 17.40 3.42 -3.12
CA ASP A 44 16.68 3.77 -4.35
C ASP A 44 15.33 3.04 -4.43
N ALA A 45 15.28 1.77 -3.99
CA ALA A 45 14.03 1.04 -3.90
C ALA A 45 13.04 1.70 -2.93
N VAL A 46 13.48 2.10 -1.73
CA VAL A 46 12.66 2.83 -0.76
C VAL A 46 12.15 4.15 -1.34
N ALA A 47 13.02 4.93 -1.99
CA ALA A 47 12.66 6.19 -2.60
C ALA A 47 11.63 6.03 -3.74
N GLY A 48 11.81 4.99 -4.57
CA GLY A 48 10.89 4.64 -5.66
C GLY A 48 9.52 4.19 -5.16
N VAL A 49 9.47 3.31 -4.16
CA VAL A 49 8.21 2.89 -3.52
C VAL A 49 7.49 4.10 -2.92
N ARG A 50 8.21 4.97 -2.18
CA ARG A 50 7.64 6.19 -1.59
C ARG A 50 7.02 7.11 -2.65
N ASP A 51 7.75 7.44 -3.71
CA ASP A 51 7.27 8.32 -4.78
C ASP A 51 6.05 7.69 -5.49
N HIS A 52 6.08 6.38 -5.73
CA HIS A 52 4.95 5.67 -6.31
C HIS A 52 3.70 5.74 -5.42
N LEU A 53 3.82 5.45 -4.13
CA LEU A 53 2.72 5.59 -3.16
C LEU A 53 2.20 7.02 -3.13
N GLN A 54 3.08 8.03 -3.17
CA GLN A 54 2.66 9.43 -3.16
C GLN A 54 1.90 9.85 -4.41
N ARG A 55 2.34 9.41 -5.60
CA ARG A 55 1.76 9.79 -6.89
C ARG A 55 0.48 9.04 -7.21
N PHE A 56 0.44 7.74 -6.94
CA PHE A 56 -0.65 6.87 -7.36
C PHE A 56 -1.68 6.60 -6.27
N TRP A 57 -1.32 6.68 -4.98
CA TRP A 57 -2.28 6.42 -3.91
C TRP A 57 -2.99 7.68 -3.43
N ASP A 58 -4.30 7.55 -3.23
CA ASP A 58 -5.10 8.62 -2.68
C ASP A 58 -4.73 8.95 -1.22
N PRO A 59 -4.92 10.21 -0.79
CA PRO A 59 -4.71 10.66 0.58
C PRO A 59 -5.33 9.72 1.64
N ARG A 60 -6.52 9.17 1.37
CA ARG A 60 -7.21 8.25 2.28
C ARG A 60 -6.49 6.91 2.42
N MET A 61 -5.97 6.35 1.32
CA MET A 61 -5.22 5.09 1.33
C MET A 61 -3.90 5.26 2.07
N ARG A 62 -3.21 6.40 1.84
CA ARG A 62 -1.98 6.75 2.56
C ARG A 62 -2.20 6.86 4.06
N LYS A 63 -3.30 7.47 4.52
CA LYS A 63 -3.65 7.48 5.96
C LYS A 63 -3.79 6.07 6.53
N GLN A 64 -4.47 5.18 5.82
CA GLN A 64 -4.70 3.81 6.29
C GLN A 64 -3.39 3.02 6.41
N ILE A 65 -2.51 3.11 5.41
CA ILE A 65 -1.23 2.38 5.46
C ILE A 65 -0.28 2.95 6.50
N ILE A 66 -0.27 4.27 6.69
CA ILE A 66 0.49 4.92 7.76
C ILE A 66 0.01 4.41 9.13
N ALA A 67 -1.30 4.43 9.38
CA ALA A 67 -1.87 3.92 10.63
C ALA A 67 -1.54 2.44 10.87
N HIS A 68 -1.51 1.62 9.81
CA HIS A 68 -1.10 0.22 9.90
C HIS A 68 0.38 0.05 10.25
N VAL A 69 1.24 0.89 9.67
CA VAL A 69 2.68 0.92 10.00
C VAL A 69 2.88 1.36 11.46
N GLU A 70 2.13 2.35 11.94
CA GLU A 70 2.16 2.77 13.35
C GLU A 70 1.66 1.67 14.31
N ALA A 71 0.70 0.85 13.88
CA ALA A 71 0.21 -0.30 14.64
C ALA A 71 1.18 -1.50 14.66
N GLY A 72 2.26 -1.47 13.86
CA GLY A 72 3.28 -2.52 13.81
C GLY A 72 3.67 -2.97 12.41
N GLY A 73 2.90 -2.58 11.38
CA GLY A 73 3.24 -2.85 9.98
C GLY A 73 3.20 -4.32 9.58
N GLU A 74 2.41 -5.13 10.28
CA GLU A 74 2.39 -6.59 10.07
C GLU A 74 2.04 -6.94 8.61
N GLY A 75 2.86 -7.79 8.00
CA GLY A 75 2.71 -8.23 6.62
C GLY A 75 3.24 -7.25 5.55
N LEU A 76 3.78 -6.08 5.93
CA LEU A 76 4.50 -5.19 5.02
C LEU A 76 5.99 -5.56 4.98
N GLY A 77 6.61 -5.45 3.80
CA GLY A 77 8.06 -5.55 3.68
C GLY A 77 8.78 -4.35 4.32
N ASP A 78 10.01 -4.56 4.76
CA ASP A 78 10.81 -3.52 5.44
C ASP A 78 10.99 -2.27 4.57
N ILE A 79 11.14 -2.45 3.24
CA ILE A 79 11.27 -1.34 2.28
C ILE A 79 9.98 -0.51 2.26
N VAL A 80 8.82 -1.17 2.28
CA VAL A 80 7.52 -0.49 2.31
C VAL A 80 7.35 0.29 3.61
N ILE A 81 7.70 -0.32 4.74
CA ILE A 81 7.62 0.33 6.06
C ILE A 81 8.51 1.58 6.09
N GLU A 82 9.75 1.49 5.62
CA GLU A 82 10.65 2.64 5.52
C GLU A 82 10.12 3.73 4.57
N ALA A 83 9.58 3.32 3.42
CA ALA A 83 8.99 4.23 2.44
C ALA A 83 7.79 4.98 3.02
N VAL A 84 6.89 4.28 3.72
CA VAL A 84 5.71 4.85 4.36
C VAL A 84 6.08 5.78 5.51
N LYS A 85 7.08 5.41 6.33
CA LYS A 85 7.62 6.29 7.39
C LYS A 85 8.25 7.57 6.82
N SER A 86 8.77 7.50 5.60
CA SER A 86 9.39 8.62 4.89
C SER A 86 8.42 9.42 4.03
N LEU A 87 7.10 9.11 4.06
CA LEU A 87 6.11 9.85 3.29
C LEU A 87 5.95 11.29 3.84
N PRO A 88 5.91 12.30 2.96
CA PRO A 88 5.61 13.67 3.39
C PRO A 88 4.17 13.77 3.92
N PRO A 89 3.89 14.79 4.77
CA PRO A 89 2.54 15.04 5.26
C PRO A 89 1.56 15.16 4.10
N ILE A 90 0.33 14.72 4.33
CA ILE A 90 -0.71 14.54 3.32
C ILE A 90 -1.21 15.92 2.88
N SER A 91 -0.45 16.57 2.01
CA SER A 91 -0.76 17.88 1.46
C SER A 91 -1.77 17.75 0.31
N PRO A 92 -2.81 18.60 0.27
CA PRO A 92 -3.72 18.66 -0.85
C PRO A 92 -2.95 19.10 -2.11
N LYS A 93 -3.18 18.37 -3.20
CA LYS A 93 -2.40 18.42 -4.43
C LYS A 93 -2.67 19.74 -5.16
N TRP A 94 -1.69 20.62 -5.24
CA TRP A 94 -1.42 21.48 -6.42
C TRP A 94 -0.03 22.11 -6.28
N GLY A 95 0.88 21.77 -7.19
CA GLY A 95 2.10 22.52 -7.49
C GLY A 95 3.22 22.52 -6.44
N ALA A 96 4.10 21.51 -6.46
CA ALA A 96 5.48 21.66 -5.97
C ALA A 96 6.37 20.65 -6.70
N THR A 97 6.75 20.99 -7.94
CA THR A 97 8.11 21.36 -8.32
C THR A 97 8.99 20.15 -8.60
N VAL A 98 9.31 20.01 -9.89
CA VAL A 98 10.43 19.23 -10.41
C VAL A 98 11.68 19.40 -9.53
N SER A 99 12.18 18.31 -8.97
CA SER A 99 13.49 18.16 -8.32
C SER A 99 13.64 16.66 -8.04
N ALA A 100 14.68 15.95 -8.41
CA ALA A 100 15.91 16.27 -9.12
C ALA A 100 16.36 14.97 -9.81
N GLY A 101 17.30 15.07 -10.73
CA GLY A 101 17.70 13.97 -11.61
C GLY A 101 18.27 12.75 -10.89
N ARG A 102 18.15 11.61 -11.55
CA ARG A 102 19.14 10.54 -11.49
C ARG A 102 19.51 10.19 -12.93
N GLU A 103 20.35 11.05 -13.48
CA GLU A 103 21.34 10.72 -14.49
C GLU A 103 22.58 10.26 -13.71
N GLU A 104 22.97 8.99 -13.80
CA GLU A 104 24.34 8.44 -13.59
C GLU A 104 24.25 6.91 -13.78
N ALA A 105 24.72 6.36 -14.90
CA ALA A 105 26.11 5.97 -15.17
C ALA A 105 26.50 4.61 -14.55
N ALA A 106 26.61 3.60 -15.42
CA ALA A 106 27.50 2.45 -15.31
C ALA A 106 27.72 1.97 -16.77
N ALA A 107 28.74 2.51 -17.45
CA ALA A 107 30.10 1.98 -17.56
C ALA A 107 30.20 0.93 -18.68
#